data_AF-A0A7X3ZXJ3-F1
#
_entry.id   AF-A0A7X3ZXJ3-F1
#
_cell.length_a   1.000
_cell.length_b   1.000
_cell.length_c   1.000
_cell.angle_alpha   90.00
_cell.angle_beta   90.00
_cell.angle_gamma   90.00
#
_symmetry.space_group_name_H-M   'P 1'
#
loop_
_entity.id
_entity.type
_entity.pdbx_description
1 polymer ?
#
loop_
_entity_poly.entity_id
_entity_poly.type
_entity_poly.pdbx_seq_one_letter_code
_entity_poly.pdbx_strand_id
1 'polypeptide(L)'
;MGLNIKNKETCSLASELASLTGESKTAAITVALRERLEHVRRLRGLEARTQELRAIAGRCAKLMGPESADIDHGELLYDDLGLPK
;
A
#
# COMPACT_ATOMS: atom_id res chain seq x y z
N MET A 1 -17.97 -5.99 26.30
CA MET A 1 -16.68 -5.74 27.00
C MET A 1 -16.37 -4.25 26.96
N GLY A 2 -15.64 -3.73 27.95
CA GLY A 2 -15.38 -2.28 28.08
C GLY A 2 -13.89 -1.94 27.92
N LEU A 3 -13.62 -0.82 27.26
CA LEU A 3 -12.29 -0.23 27.13
C LEU A 3 -12.15 0.89 28.17
N ASN A 4 -11.21 0.77 29.11
CA ASN A 4 -10.95 1.79 30.12
C ASN A 4 -9.72 2.63 29.73
N ILE A 5 -9.92 3.92 29.45
CA ILE A 5 -8.86 4.86 29.07
C ILE A 5 -8.71 5.88 30.20
N LYS A 6 -7.58 5.85 30.91
CA LYS A 6 -7.26 6.79 32.01
C LYS A 6 -6.47 8.02 31.56
N ASN A 7 -6.45 8.30 30.26
CA ASN A 7 -5.77 9.45 29.69
C ASN A 7 -6.78 10.60 29.47
N LYS A 8 -6.51 11.76 30.09
CA LYS A 8 -7.39 12.94 30.05
C LYS A 8 -7.54 13.51 28.64
N GLU A 9 -6.46 13.58 27.88
CA GLU A 9 -6.45 14.09 26.51
C GLU A 9 -7.29 13.19 25.60
N THR A 10 -7.10 11.86 25.65
CA THR A 10 -7.91 10.93 24.85
C THR A 10 -9.40 11.04 25.17
N CYS A 11 -9.76 11.18 26.44
CA CYS A 11 -11.15 11.41 26.85
C CYS A 11 -11.70 12.75 26.32
N SER A 12 -10.87 13.79 26.26
CA SER A 12 -11.25 15.10 25.69
C SER A 12 -11.50 14.98 24.20
N LEU A 13 -10.56 14.41 23.44
CA LEU A 13 -10.67 14.20 22.00
C LEU A 13 -11.89 13.35 21.63
N ALA A 14 -12.14 12.27 22.37
CA ALA A 14 -13.32 11.43 22.15
C ALA A 14 -14.64 12.18 22.43
N SER A 15 -14.64 13.11 23.40
CA SER A 15 -15.82 13.92 23.73
C SER A 15 -16.08 14.98 22.68
N GLU A 16 -15.02 15.64 22.20
CA GLU A 16 -15.09 16.64 21.13
C GLU A 16 -15.57 16.01 19.83
N LEU A 17 -14.95 14.89 19.41
CA LEU A 17 -15.33 14.18 18.19
C LEU A 17 -16.79 13.74 18.24
N ALA A 18 -17.22 13.12 19.35
CA ALA A 18 -18.61 12.72 19.56
C ALA A 18 -19.58 13.91 19.48
N SER A 19 -19.20 15.08 20.02
CA SER A 19 -20.03 16.28 19.98
C SER A 19 -20.16 16.85 18.57
N LEU A 20 -19.08 16.80 17.79
CA LEU A 20 -19.06 17.28 16.40
C LEU A 20 -19.81 16.34 15.44
N THR A 21 -19.77 15.02 15.67
CA THR A 21 -20.43 14.04 14.80
C THR A 21 -21.86 13.70 15.23
N GLY A 22 -22.27 14.08 16.44
CA GLY A 22 -23.56 13.67 17.01
C GLY A 22 -23.63 12.20 17.42
N GLU A 23 -22.47 11.55 17.55
CA GLU A 23 -22.36 10.13 17.89
C GLU A 23 -22.05 9.91 19.39
N SER A 24 -22.14 8.67 19.85
CA SER A 24 -21.60 8.32 21.18
C SER A 24 -20.07 8.31 21.16
N LYS A 25 -19.43 8.58 22.31
CA LYS A 25 -17.96 8.48 22.44
C LYS A 25 -17.42 7.12 21.98
N THR A 26 -18.15 6.04 22.29
CA THR A 26 -17.78 4.69 21.85
C THR A 26 -17.82 4.55 20.33
N ALA A 27 -18.85 5.09 19.67
CA ALA A 27 -18.97 5.06 18.21
C ALA A 27 -17.84 5.89 17.57
N ALA A 28 -17.64 7.12 18.03
CA ALA A 28 -16.58 8.01 17.57
C ALA A 28 -15.18 7.36 17.69
N ILE A 29 -14.86 6.76 18.84
CA ILE A 29 -13.60 6.03 19.06
C ILE A 29 -13.51 4.83 18.12
N THR A 30 -14.59 4.07 17.96
CA THR A 30 -14.60 2.87 17.11
C THR A 30 -14.32 3.21 15.65
N VAL A 31 -14.93 4.28 15.13
CA VAL A 31 -14.73 4.77 13.77
C VAL A 31 -13.30 5.26 13.60
N ALA A 32 -12.80 6.13 14.48
CA ALA A 32 -11.43 6.66 14.41
C ALA A 32 -10.37 5.54 14.43
N LEU A 33 -10.55 4.53 15.28
CA LEU A 33 -9.66 3.36 15.33
C LEU A 33 -9.72 2.54 14.04
N ARG A 34 -10.91 2.35 13.47
CA ARG A 34 -11.10 1.61 12.22
C ARG A 34 -10.39 2.31 11.06
N GLU A 35 -10.61 3.60 10.90
CA GLU A 35 -9.97 4.41 9.86
C GLU A 35 -8.45 4.37 9.99
N ARG A 36 -7.91 4.51 11.21
CA ARG A 36 -6.47 4.45 11.45
C ARG A 36 -5.90 3.07 11.14
N LEU A 37 -6.61 2.00 11.53
CA LEU A 37 -6.21 0.63 11.23
C LEU A 37 -6.21 0.35 9.73
N GLU A 38 -7.24 0.77 9.02
CA GLU A 38 -7.31 0.61 7.57
C GLU A 38 -6.17 1.34 6.87
N HIS A 39 -5.88 2.58 7.27
CA HIS A 39 -4.76 3.34 6.72
C HIS A 39 -3.42 2.62 6.94
N VAL A 40 -3.15 2.16 8.16
CA VAL A 40 -1.90 1.41 8.48
C VAL A 40 -1.82 0.10 7.70
N ARG A 41 -2.93 -0.64 7.57
CA ARG A 41 -2.98 -1.89 6.80
C ARG A 41 -2.72 -1.64 5.32
N ARG A 42 -3.28 -0.58 4.73
CA ARG A 42 -3.02 -0.21 3.33
C ARG A 42 -1.53 0.08 3.09
N LEU A 43 -0.90 0.87 3.97
CA LEU A 43 0.53 1.17 3.86
C LEU A 43 1.39 -0.08 3.94
N ARG A 44 1.14 -0.95 4.92
CA ARG A 44 1.85 -2.23 5.04
C ARG A 44 1.66 -3.14 3.82
N GLY A 45 0.45 -3.19 3.26
CA GLY A 45 0.17 -3.94 2.04
C GLY A 45 0.94 -3.41 0.83
N LEU A 46 1.04 -2.08 0.69
CA LEU A 46 1.83 -1.44 -0.37
C LEU A 46 3.32 -1.74 -0.22
N GLU A 47 3.85 -1.65 0.99
CA GLU A 47 5.25 -1.98 1.28
C GLU A 47 5.56 -3.44 0.96
N ALA A 48 4.72 -4.38 1.42
CA ALA A 48 4.88 -5.80 1.14
C ALA A 48 4.85 -6.08 -0.37
N ARG A 49 3.87 -5.53 -1.09
CA ARG A 49 3.78 -5.67 -2.55
C ARG A 49 5.00 -5.10 -3.28
N THR A 50 5.51 -3.94 -2.81
CA THR A 50 6.70 -3.33 -3.39
C THR A 50 7.94 -4.19 -3.17
N GLN A 51 8.07 -4.79 -1.99
CA GLN A 51 9.15 -5.74 -1.69
C GLN A 51 9.06 -6.99 -2.57
N GLU A 52 7.86 -7.55 -2.76
CA GLU A 52 7.64 -8.69 -3.67
C GLU A 52 8.01 -8.35 -5.12
N LEU A 53 7.57 -7.20 -5.63
CA LEU A 53 7.90 -6.74 -6.98
C LEU A 53 9.41 -6.56 -7.15
N ARG A 54 10.10 -5.97 -6.16
CA ARG A 54 11.57 -5.87 -6.18
C ARG A 54 12.25 -7.23 -6.15
N ALA A 55 11.74 -8.17 -5.37
CA ALA A 55 12.27 -9.53 -5.33
C ALA A 55 12.10 -10.25 -6.68
N ILE A 56 10.96 -10.07 -7.35
CA ILE A 56 10.72 -10.57 -8.71
C ILE A 56 11.71 -9.92 -9.69
N ALA A 57 11.78 -8.59 -9.71
CA ALA A 57 12.69 -7.84 -10.58
C ALA A 57 14.15 -8.27 -10.38
N GLY A 58 14.59 -8.47 -9.13
CA GLY A 58 15.93 -8.97 -8.81
C GLY A 58 16.18 -10.40 -9.28
N ARG A 59 15.17 -11.27 -9.35
CA ARG A 59 15.31 -12.60 -9.96
C ARG A 59 15.40 -12.50 -11.48
N CYS A 60 14.55 -11.69 -12.11
CA CYS A 60 14.59 -11.46 -13.55
C CYS A 60 15.93 -10.87 -13.99
N ALA A 61 16.44 -9.87 -13.27
CA ALA A 61 17.72 -9.24 -13.58
C ALA A 61 18.90 -10.22 -13.54
N LYS A 62 18.87 -11.25 -12.69
CA LYS A 62 19.91 -12.29 -12.64
C LYS A 62 19.88 -13.25 -13.85
N LEU A 63 18.74 -13.36 -14.52
CA LEU A 63 18.57 -14.20 -15.71
C LEU A 63 18.87 -13.43 -17.00
N MET A 64 18.86 -12.11 -16.94
CA MET A 64 19.15 -11.22 -18.07
C MET A 64 20.67 -11.08 -18.20
N GLY A 65 21.22 -11.51 -19.34
CA GLY A 65 22.63 -11.30 -19.68
C GLY A 65 22.87 -9.87 -20.20
N PRO A 66 24.14 -9.46 -20.39
CA PRO A 66 24.47 -8.16 -20.96
C PRO A 66 23.86 -7.95 -22.36
N GLU A 67 23.75 -9.02 -23.16
CA GLU A 67 23.06 -8.98 -24.45
C GLU A 67 21.55 -8.73 -24.35
N SER A 68 20.91 -8.98 -23.20
CA SER A 68 19.47 -8.73 -23.01
C SER A 68 19.15 -7.25 -22.73
N ALA A 69 20.15 -6.42 -22.41
CA ALA A 69 19.94 -5.03 -22.01
C ALA A 69 19.84 -4.06 -23.20
N ASP A 70 20.53 -4.37 -24.31
CA ASP A 70 20.65 -3.51 -25.50
C ASP A 70 20.03 -4.13 -26.77
N ILE A 71 19.23 -5.18 -26.64
CA ILE A 71 18.50 -5.74 -27.77
C ILE A 71 17.43 -4.74 -28.24
N ASP A 72 17.56 -4.31 -29.50
CA ASP A 72 16.47 -3.65 -30.19
C ASP A 72 15.40 -4.67 -30.53
N HIS A 73 14.27 -4.59 -29.83
CA HIS A 73 13.10 -5.43 -30.08
C HIS A 73 12.57 -5.30 -31.52
N GLY A 74 12.77 -4.16 -32.18
CA GLY A 74 12.45 -3.94 -33.59
C GLY A 74 13.25 -4.87 -34.49
N GLU A 75 14.58 -4.82 -34.38
CA GLU A 75 15.46 -5.71 -35.16
C GLU A 75 15.29 -7.19 -34.79
N LEU A 76 15.02 -7.48 -33.51
CA LEU A 76 14.83 -8.85 -33.04
C LEU A 76 13.54 -9.49 -33.56
N LEU A 77 12.42 -8.77 -33.50
CA LEU A 77 11.08 -9.33 -33.71
C LEU A 77 10.51 -9.06 -35.10
N TYR A 78 11.03 -8.06 -35.81
CA TYR A 78 10.48 -7.61 -37.09
C TYR A 78 11.54 -7.58 -38.19
N ASP A 79 11.12 -7.83 -39.42
CA ASP A 79 11.94 -7.65 -40.62
C ASP A 79 11.95 -6.19 -41.10
N ASP A 80 12.73 -5.91 -42.15
CA ASP A 80 12.88 -4.55 -42.70
C ASP A 80 11.57 -3.98 -43.30
N LEU A 81 10.57 -4.83 -43.53
CA LEU A 81 9.23 -4.45 -43.98
C LEU A 81 8.26 -4.25 -42.80
N GLY A 82 8.71 -4.47 -41.57
CA GLY A 82 7.93 -4.37 -40.34
C GLY A 82 7.02 -5.57 -40.07
N LEU A 83 7.24 -6.71 -40.75
CA LEU A 83 6.50 -7.95 -40.51
C LEU A 83 7.18 -8.78 -39.41
N PRO A 84 6.42 -9.51 -38.58
CA PRO A 84 7.00 -10.40 -37.59
C PRO A 84 7.90 -11.45 -38.25
N LYS A 85 9.11 -11.62 -37.70
CA LYS A 85 10.04 -12.69 -38.06
C LYS A 85 9.57 -14.06 -37.56
#